data_AF-A0A5P8K196-F1
#
_entry.id   AF-A0A5P8K196-F1
#
_cell.length_a   1.000
_cell.length_b   1.000
_cell.length_c   1.000
_cell.angle_alpha   90.00
_cell.angle_beta   90.00
_cell.angle_gamma   90.00
#
_symmetry.space_group_name_H-M   'P 1'
#
loop_
_entity.id
_entity.type
_entity.pdbx_description
1 polymer ?
#
loop_
_entity_poly.entity_id
_entity_poly.type
_entity_poly.pdbx_seq_one_letter_code
_entity_poly.pdbx_strand_id
1 'polypeptide(L)'
;MLLTGYSASTIAAFEQGRRIPPPKFIDRADEVLEAGGVLSASKEEVARAQYPAFFRDAARLEAEAVESHVYANQAVPGLLQTEEYARAIFMMMRPPMDDDLIEQRVGARLARQEILSGREAPLASFVAQLAWHKSSYSSEEGGECVEVATRPASVHVRDSKDTTRAALAVHPTAWTAFIEFAAL
;
A
#
# COMPACT_ATOMS: atom_id res chain seq x y z
N MET A 1 -28.16 23.26 4.03
CA MET A 1 -27.38 22.05 4.39
C MET A 1 -28.17 20.87 3.83
N LEU A 2 -27.58 20.01 2.99
CA LEU A 2 -28.32 18.91 2.35
C LEU A 2 -28.77 17.87 3.40
N LEU A 3 -29.86 17.15 3.12
CA LEU A 3 -30.52 16.19 4.03
C LEU A 3 -29.60 15.06 4.55
N THR A 4 -28.45 14.87 3.90
CA THR A 4 -27.41 13.90 4.24
C THR A 4 -26.29 14.46 5.12
N GLY A 5 -26.22 15.77 5.34
CA GLY A 5 -25.14 16.43 6.10
C GLY A 5 -23.83 16.67 5.32
N TYR A 6 -23.79 16.33 4.03
CA TYR A 6 -22.63 16.53 3.15
C TYR A 6 -22.85 17.69 2.15
N SER A 7 -21.77 18.22 1.57
CA SER A 7 -21.86 19.24 0.51
C SER A 7 -22.33 18.64 -0.82
N ALA A 8 -22.95 19.46 -1.69
CA ALA A 8 -23.37 19.02 -3.03
C ALA A 8 -22.20 18.47 -3.86
N SER A 9 -21.01 19.08 -3.74
CA SER A 9 -19.78 18.63 -4.40
C SER A 9 -19.33 17.24 -3.92
N THR A 10 -19.49 16.94 -2.62
CA THR A 10 -19.14 15.64 -2.06
C THR A 10 -20.10 14.56 -2.54
N ILE A 11 -21.41 14.86 -2.56
CA ILE A 11 -22.43 13.94 -3.07
C ILE A 11 -22.18 13.65 -4.55
N ALA A 12 -21.93 14.68 -5.37
CA ALA A 12 -21.61 14.51 -6.78
C ALA A 12 -20.35 13.67 -7.01
N ALA A 13 -19.35 13.74 -6.12
CA ALA A 13 -18.17 12.88 -6.19
C ALA A 13 -18.49 11.40 -5.90
N PHE A 14 -19.41 11.13 -4.97
CA PHE A 14 -19.90 9.77 -4.71
C PHE A 14 -20.69 9.22 -5.89
N GLU A 15 -21.63 10.01 -6.42
CA GLU A 15 -22.48 9.61 -7.56
C GLU A 15 -21.66 9.34 -8.83
N GLN A 16 -20.57 10.08 -9.04
CA GLN A 16 -19.67 9.90 -10.19
C GLN A 16 -18.60 8.82 -9.96
N GLY A 17 -18.63 8.13 -8.81
CA GLY A 17 -17.67 7.08 -8.47
C GLY A 17 -16.24 7.57 -8.24
N ARG A 18 -16.02 8.89 -8.11
CA ARG A 18 -14.71 9.48 -7.81
C ARG A 18 -14.27 9.23 -6.37
N ARG A 19 -15.23 9.02 -5.46
CA ARG A 19 -14.97 8.75 -4.05
C ARG A 19 -15.92 7.68 -3.52
N ILE A 20 -15.42 6.81 -2.64
CA ILE A 20 -16.25 5.81 -1.97
C ILE A 20 -17.03 6.48 -0.84
N PRO A 21 -18.38 6.38 -0.82
CA PRO A 21 -19.17 6.96 0.25
C PRO A 21 -18.94 6.21 1.58
N PRO A 22 -18.86 6.93 2.72
CA PRO A 22 -18.73 6.30 4.03
C PRO A 22 -20.02 5.54 4.41
N PRO A 23 -19.95 4.46 5.22
CA PRO A 23 -21.13 3.67 5.58
C PRO A 23 -22.29 4.50 6.16
N LYS A 24 -21.97 5.52 6.99
CA LYS A 24 -22.95 6.45 7.56
C LYS A 24 -23.69 7.29 6.51
N PHE A 25 -23.01 7.65 5.41
CA PHE A 25 -23.68 8.33 4.29
C PHE A 25 -24.64 7.37 3.59
N ILE A 26 -24.24 6.11 3.40
CA ILE A 26 -25.06 5.11 2.73
C ILE A 26 -26.34 4.83 3.53
N ASP A 27 -26.24 4.68 4.86
CA ASP A 27 -27.41 4.58 5.75
C ASP A 27 -28.35 5.76 5.57
N ARG A 28 -27.80 6.97 5.62
CA ARG A 28 -28.59 8.18 5.54
C ARG A 28 -29.23 8.37 4.17
N ALA A 29 -28.54 7.97 3.10
CA ALA A 29 -29.07 7.99 1.74
C ALA A 29 -30.22 6.98 1.59
N ASP A 30 -30.10 5.79 2.19
CA ASP A 30 -31.17 4.77 2.21
C ASP A 30 -32.44 5.30 2.87
N GLU A 31 -32.31 5.96 4.03
CA GLU A 31 -33.43 6.60 4.72
C GLU A 31 -34.06 7.74 3.92
N VAL A 32 -33.24 8.68 3.42
CA VAL A 32 -33.73 9.90 2.74
C VAL A 32 -34.35 9.59 1.38
N LEU A 33 -33.86 8.56 0.68
CA LEU A 33 -34.38 8.13 -0.60
C LEU A 33 -35.47 7.06 -0.45
N GLU A 34 -35.83 6.67 0.77
CA GLU A 34 -36.76 5.59 1.08
C GLU A 34 -36.43 4.30 0.31
N ALA A 35 -35.14 3.97 0.20
CA ALA A 35 -34.63 2.89 -0.64
C ALA A 35 -34.87 1.48 -0.06
N GLY A 36 -35.60 1.37 1.06
CA GLY A 36 -36.07 0.10 1.62
C GLY A 36 -34.94 -0.84 2.06
N GLY A 37 -33.78 -0.32 2.48
CA GLY A 37 -32.63 -1.10 2.91
C GLY A 37 -31.68 -1.52 1.79
N VAL A 38 -32.00 -1.26 0.52
CA VAL A 38 -31.20 -1.72 -0.63
C VAL A 38 -29.80 -1.09 -0.65
N LEU A 39 -29.69 0.21 -0.34
CA LEU A 39 -28.40 0.88 -0.31
C LEU A 39 -27.59 0.41 0.90
N SER A 40 -28.24 0.27 2.05
CA SER A 40 -27.63 -0.23 3.28
C SER A 40 -27.10 -1.66 3.14
N ALA A 41 -27.81 -2.54 2.43
CA ALA A 41 -27.35 -3.91 2.14
C ALA A 41 -26.11 -3.92 1.22
N SER A 42 -25.92 -2.88 0.41
CA SER A 42 -24.83 -2.80 -0.57
C SER A 42 -23.51 -2.28 0.01
N LYS A 43 -23.45 -1.92 1.29
CA LYS A 43 -22.27 -1.30 1.92
C LYS A 43 -20.99 -2.12 1.78
N GLU A 44 -21.07 -3.44 1.92
CA GLU A 44 -19.90 -4.29 1.78
C GLU A 44 -19.36 -4.27 0.35
N GLU A 45 -20.24 -4.30 -0.65
CA GLU A 45 -19.83 -4.20 -2.07
C GLU A 45 -19.24 -2.84 -2.40
N VAL A 46 -19.84 -1.77 -1.86
CA VAL A 46 -19.32 -0.40 -2.01
C VAL A 46 -17.96 -0.26 -1.33
N ALA A 47 -17.77 -0.86 -0.15
CA ALA A 47 -16.47 -0.91 0.50
C ALA A 47 -15.46 -1.71 -0.33
N ARG A 48 -15.85 -2.86 -0.90
CA ARG A 48 -14.99 -3.66 -1.78
C ARG A 48 -14.61 -2.93 -3.08
N ALA A 49 -15.45 -2.05 -3.58
CA ALA A 49 -15.18 -1.27 -4.79
C ALA A 49 -13.97 -0.33 -4.65
N GLN A 50 -13.52 -0.02 -3.43
CA GLN A 50 -12.28 0.71 -3.18
C GLN A 50 -11.02 -0.05 -3.63
N TYR A 51 -11.11 -1.38 -3.79
CA TYR A 51 -10.02 -2.21 -4.25
C TYR A 51 -10.00 -2.32 -5.78
N PRO A 52 -8.79 -2.38 -6.38
CA PRO A 52 -8.63 -2.74 -7.79
C PRO A 52 -9.37 -4.06 -8.11
N ALA A 53 -9.94 -4.17 -9.31
CA ALA A 53 -10.76 -5.33 -9.69
C ALA A 53 -10.04 -6.68 -9.45
N PHE A 54 -8.77 -6.77 -9.83
CA PHE A 54 -7.96 -7.98 -9.63
C PHE A 54 -7.72 -8.35 -8.15
N PHE A 55 -7.92 -7.41 -7.24
CA PHE A 55 -7.64 -7.57 -5.81
C PHE A 55 -8.90 -7.82 -4.98
N ARG A 56 -10.10 -7.63 -5.54
CA ARG A 56 -11.36 -7.78 -4.78
C ARG A 56 -11.54 -9.20 -4.24
N ASP A 57 -11.29 -10.20 -5.08
CA ASP A 57 -11.38 -11.61 -4.66
C ASP A 57 -10.31 -11.96 -3.63
N ALA A 58 -9.08 -11.45 -3.81
CA ALA A 58 -8.01 -11.64 -2.85
C ALA A 58 -8.36 -11.01 -1.49
N ALA A 59 -8.95 -9.81 -1.47
CA ALA A 59 -9.39 -9.16 -0.22
C ALA A 59 -10.51 -9.93 0.48
N ARG A 60 -11.44 -10.53 -0.27
CA ARG A 60 -12.49 -11.40 0.29
C ARG A 60 -11.89 -12.67 0.91
N LEU A 61 -11.04 -13.37 0.18
CA LEU A 61 -10.37 -14.57 0.67
C LEU A 61 -9.45 -14.28 1.85
N GLU A 62 -8.78 -13.12 1.84
CA GLU A 62 -7.95 -12.68 2.96
C GLU A 62 -8.80 -12.52 4.22
N ALA A 63 -9.98 -11.88 4.14
CA ALA A 63 -10.87 -11.68 5.29
C ALA A 63 -11.45 -12.98 5.88
N GLU A 64 -11.58 -14.05 5.08
CA GLU A 64 -12.06 -15.37 5.50
C GLU A 64 -10.91 -16.32 5.89
N ALA A 65 -9.65 -15.90 5.72
CA ALA A 65 -8.50 -16.76 5.92
C ALA A 65 -8.33 -17.14 7.40
N VAL A 66 -7.99 -18.41 7.64
CA VAL A 66 -7.57 -18.89 8.97
C VAL A 66 -6.05 -18.80 9.14
N GLU A 67 -5.30 -18.83 8.04
CA GLU A 67 -3.85 -18.70 7.99
C GLU A 67 -3.45 -17.83 6.79
N SER A 68 -2.44 -16.99 6.96
CA SER A 68 -1.89 -16.13 5.90
C SER A 68 -0.37 -16.09 5.97
N HIS A 69 0.29 -16.57 4.91
CA HIS A 69 1.75 -16.64 4.84
C HIS A 69 2.25 -15.88 3.61
N VAL A 70 3.00 -14.81 3.84
CA VAL A 70 3.46 -13.92 2.76
C VAL A 70 4.98 -13.86 2.75
N TYR A 71 5.56 -14.19 1.59
CA TYR A 71 6.97 -13.95 1.30
C TYR A 71 7.09 -12.77 0.33
N ALA A 72 7.83 -11.73 0.70
CA ALA A 72 8.00 -10.53 -0.10
C ALA A 72 9.45 -10.05 -0.13
N ASN A 73 10.01 -9.97 -1.34
CA ASN A 73 11.38 -9.50 -1.59
C ASN A 73 11.45 -8.05 -2.09
N GLN A 74 10.44 -7.58 -2.83
CA GLN A 74 10.45 -6.26 -3.47
C GLN A 74 9.84 -5.15 -2.59
N ALA A 75 8.89 -5.48 -1.71
CA ALA A 75 8.26 -4.50 -0.84
C ALA A 75 7.83 -5.13 0.48
N VAL A 76 7.67 -4.31 1.52
CA VAL A 76 7.01 -4.76 2.75
C VAL A 76 5.59 -5.21 2.40
N PRO A 77 5.13 -6.39 2.88
CA PRO A 77 3.78 -6.87 2.64
C PRO A 77 2.73 -5.79 2.97
N GLY A 78 1.70 -5.66 2.13
CA GLY A 78 0.74 -4.55 2.22
C GLY A 78 0.04 -4.39 3.57
N LEU A 79 -0.16 -5.49 4.31
CA LEU A 79 -0.75 -5.49 5.66
C LEU A 79 0.19 -4.94 6.74
N LEU A 80 1.49 -4.82 6.46
CA LEU A 80 2.50 -4.32 7.40
C LEU A 80 3.06 -2.94 7.01
N GLN A 81 2.52 -2.32 5.95
CA GLN A 81 2.99 -1.02 5.49
C GLN A 81 2.51 0.10 6.41
N THR A 82 3.38 1.05 6.76
CA THR A 82 2.94 2.32 7.35
C THR A 82 2.24 3.16 6.28
N GLU A 83 1.53 4.21 6.71
CA GLU A 83 0.91 5.18 5.80
C GLU A 83 1.94 5.76 4.82
N GLU A 84 3.09 6.21 5.34
CA GLU A 84 4.19 6.77 4.56
C GLU A 84 4.71 5.77 3.52
N TYR A 85 4.93 4.51 3.91
CA TYR A 85 5.43 3.48 3.00
C TYR A 85 4.42 3.15 1.91
N ALA A 86 3.13 3.03 2.26
CA ALA A 86 2.06 2.78 1.30
C ALA A 86 1.94 3.93 0.30
N ARG A 87 2.04 5.18 0.76
CA ARG A 87 2.04 6.37 -0.09
C ARG A 87 3.23 6.35 -1.07
N ALA A 88 4.44 6.05 -0.59
CA ALA A 88 5.62 5.93 -1.44
C ALA A 88 5.45 4.87 -2.53
N ILE A 89 4.90 3.69 -2.20
CA ILE A 89 4.56 2.64 -3.17
C ILE A 89 3.65 3.20 -4.28
N PHE A 90 2.55 3.86 -3.93
CA PHE A 90 1.57 4.31 -4.91
C PHE A 90 2.06 5.48 -5.78
N MET A 91 2.89 6.38 -5.23
CA MET A 91 3.54 7.45 -6.00
C MET A 91 4.51 6.92 -7.07
N MET A 92 5.15 5.78 -6.81
CA MET A 92 6.10 5.16 -7.74
C MET A 92 5.43 4.33 -8.84
N MET A 93 4.15 3.98 -8.69
CA MET A 93 3.44 3.14 -9.65
C MET A 93 3.37 3.81 -11.04
N ARG A 94 3.30 2.96 -12.07
CA ARG A 94 3.13 3.40 -13.45
C ARG A 94 1.95 2.66 -14.10
N PRO A 95 1.03 3.36 -14.79
CA PRO A 95 0.96 4.83 -14.96
C PRO A 95 0.80 5.61 -13.63
N PRO A 96 1.19 6.90 -13.58
CA PRO A 96 1.02 7.73 -12.40
C PRO A 96 -0.47 7.81 -12.01
N MET A 97 -0.74 7.76 -10.71
CA MET A 97 -2.08 7.93 -10.14
C MET A 97 -2.25 9.39 -9.72
N ASP A 98 -3.48 9.89 -9.75
CA ASP A 98 -3.80 11.18 -9.11
C ASP A 98 -3.74 11.07 -7.58
N ASP A 99 -3.53 12.20 -6.92
CA ASP A 99 -3.35 12.28 -5.47
C ASP A 99 -4.57 11.76 -4.70
N ASP A 100 -5.79 12.03 -5.19
CA ASP A 100 -7.03 11.58 -4.56
C ASP A 100 -7.12 10.04 -4.57
N LEU A 101 -6.76 9.40 -5.68
CA LEU A 101 -6.70 7.95 -5.81
C LEU A 101 -5.57 7.34 -4.96
N ILE A 102 -4.44 8.02 -4.83
CA ILE A 102 -3.35 7.60 -3.92
C ILE A 102 -3.88 7.57 -2.49
N GLU A 103 -4.45 8.66 -1.99
CA GLU A 103 -4.97 8.74 -0.63
C GLU A 103 -6.11 7.75 -0.39
N GLN A 104 -6.99 7.54 -1.38
CA GLN A 104 -8.01 6.49 -1.33
C GLN A 104 -7.38 5.10 -1.13
N ARG A 105 -6.34 4.77 -1.91
CA ARG A 105 -5.69 3.46 -1.85
C ARG A 105 -4.84 3.27 -0.60
N VAL A 106 -4.23 4.33 -0.07
CA VAL A 106 -3.56 4.33 1.23
C VAL A 106 -4.58 4.04 2.32
N GLY A 107 -5.71 4.77 2.35
CA GLY A 107 -6.78 4.54 3.31
C GLY A 107 -7.33 3.11 3.26
N ALA A 108 -7.61 2.60 2.05
CA ALA A 108 -8.05 1.22 1.84
C ALA A 108 -7.02 0.19 2.33
N ARG A 109 -5.72 0.49 2.23
CA ARG A 109 -4.65 -0.39 2.69
C ARG A 109 -4.52 -0.39 4.21
N LEU A 110 -4.61 0.76 4.85
CA LEU A 110 -4.58 0.89 6.32
C LEU A 110 -5.82 0.28 6.96
N ALA A 111 -7.01 0.52 6.41
CA ALA A 111 -8.25 -0.09 6.89
C ALA A 111 -8.20 -1.63 6.85
N ARG A 112 -7.48 -2.20 5.88
CA ARG A 112 -7.31 -3.65 5.75
C ARG A 112 -6.41 -4.25 6.84
N GLN A 113 -5.65 -3.45 7.58
CA GLN A 113 -4.78 -3.93 8.67
C GLN A 113 -5.58 -4.40 9.90
N GLU A 114 -6.85 -4.00 10.02
CA GLU A 114 -7.74 -4.49 11.08
C GLU A 114 -7.92 -6.02 11.07
N ILE A 115 -7.60 -6.68 9.95
CA ILE A 115 -7.58 -8.13 9.90
C ILE A 115 -6.59 -8.74 10.91
N LEU A 116 -5.51 -8.04 11.24
CA LEU A 116 -4.47 -8.54 12.14
C LEU A 116 -4.78 -8.26 13.63
N SER A 117 -5.76 -7.39 13.92
CA SER A 117 -6.10 -6.96 15.28
C SER A 117 -7.36 -7.66 15.84
N GLY A 118 -8.19 -8.24 14.97
CA GLY A 118 -9.47 -8.86 15.34
C GLY A 118 -9.33 -10.11 16.22
N ARG A 119 -10.40 -10.45 16.96
CA ARG A 119 -10.48 -11.70 17.75
C ARG A 119 -10.28 -12.95 16.88
N GLU A 120 -10.76 -12.90 15.65
CA GLU A 120 -10.66 -13.97 14.65
C GLU A 120 -9.52 -13.69 13.65
N ALA A 121 -8.50 -12.93 14.06
CA ALA A 121 -7.35 -12.66 13.20
C ALA A 121 -6.68 -13.97 12.76
N PRO A 122 -6.28 -14.09 11.49
CA PRO A 122 -5.59 -15.27 10.99
C PRO A 122 -4.25 -15.45 11.68
N LEU A 123 -3.79 -16.70 11.76
CA LEU A 123 -2.38 -16.95 12.01
C LEU A 123 -1.58 -16.39 10.82
N ALA A 124 -0.88 -15.29 11.05
CA ALA A 124 -0.16 -14.59 9.99
C ALA A 124 1.37 -14.74 10.16
N SER A 125 2.06 -15.11 9.08
CA SER A 125 3.53 -15.04 9.02
C SER A 125 3.98 -14.25 7.80
N PHE A 126 5.00 -13.42 8.01
CA PHE A 126 5.52 -12.51 7.00
C PHE A 126 7.03 -12.63 6.93
N VAL A 127 7.53 -12.91 5.73
CA VAL A 127 8.97 -12.92 5.44
C VAL A 127 9.25 -11.76 4.48
N ALA A 128 9.85 -10.69 5.00
CA ALA A 128 10.25 -9.53 4.22
C ALA A 128 11.77 -9.54 4.02
N GLN A 129 12.24 -9.91 2.82
CA GLN A 129 13.66 -9.96 2.49
C GLN A 129 14.07 -8.82 1.55
N LEU A 130 15.31 -8.36 1.64
CA LEU A 130 15.84 -7.41 0.66
C LEU A 130 16.41 -8.17 -0.55
N ALA A 131 16.01 -7.75 -1.76
CA ALA A 131 16.58 -8.26 -3.00
C ALA A 131 17.91 -7.57 -3.28
N TRP A 132 19.01 -8.21 -2.88
CA TRP A 132 20.36 -7.67 -3.02
C TRP A 132 20.92 -7.90 -4.42
N HIS A 133 21.53 -6.85 -4.97
CA HIS A 133 22.19 -6.86 -6.27
C HIS A 133 23.64 -6.40 -6.11
N LYS A 134 24.59 -7.16 -6.65
CA LYS A 134 26.00 -6.77 -6.74
C LYS A 134 26.20 -5.80 -7.91
N SER A 135 27.13 -4.87 -7.77
CA SER A 135 27.57 -4.02 -8.88
C SER A 135 28.24 -4.85 -9.98
N SER A 136 27.84 -4.62 -11.23
CA SER A 136 28.45 -5.22 -12.43
C SER A 136 29.84 -4.69 -12.75
N TYR A 137 30.31 -3.64 -12.06
CA TYR A 137 31.65 -3.04 -12.24
C TYR A 137 32.68 -3.49 -11.21
N SER A 138 32.37 -4.50 -10.40
CA SER A 138 33.37 -5.11 -9.51
C SER A 138 34.32 -6.00 -10.32
N SER A 139 35.58 -5.59 -10.46
CA SER A 139 36.62 -6.45 -11.06
C SER A 139 37.03 -7.55 -10.08
N GLU A 140 37.51 -8.68 -10.61
CA GLU A 140 38.02 -9.81 -9.81
C GLU A 140 39.31 -9.48 -9.03
N GLU A 141 39.91 -8.31 -9.26
CA GLU A 141 41.16 -7.86 -8.61
C GLU A 141 40.99 -7.37 -7.16
N GLY A 142 39.84 -7.61 -6.53
CA GLY A 142 39.69 -7.49 -5.07
C GLY A 142 39.32 -6.09 -4.55
N GLY A 143 38.63 -5.27 -5.34
CA GLY A 143 38.02 -4.04 -4.84
C GLY A 143 36.90 -4.30 -3.82
N GLU A 144 36.69 -3.34 -2.91
CA GLU A 144 35.59 -3.28 -1.93
C GLU A 144 34.22 -3.38 -2.63
N CYS A 145 33.67 -4.60 -2.74
CA CYS A 145 32.43 -4.84 -3.48
C CYS A 145 31.21 -4.54 -2.60
N VAL A 146 30.35 -3.61 -3.04
CA VAL A 146 29.07 -3.31 -2.39
C VAL A 146 27.90 -4.04 -3.04
N GLU A 147 26.91 -4.40 -2.22
CA GLU A 147 25.59 -4.85 -2.63
C GLU A 147 24.56 -3.78 -2.33
N VAL A 148 23.60 -3.61 -3.24
CA VAL A 148 22.52 -2.63 -3.13
C VAL A 148 21.18 -3.35 -3.24
N ALA A 149 20.23 -3.01 -2.38
CA ALA A 149 18.84 -3.42 -2.48
C ALA A 149 17.94 -2.20 -2.44
N THR A 150 17.07 -2.05 -3.43
CA THR A 150 16.13 -0.92 -3.50
C THR A 150 14.78 -1.31 -2.92
N ARG A 151 14.23 -0.40 -2.11
CA ARG A 151 12.86 -0.42 -1.61
C ARG A 151 12.22 0.94 -1.91
N PRO A 152 10.89 1.02 -2.03
CA PRO A 152 10.20 2.26 -2.36
C PRO A 152 10.51 3.46 -1.48
N ALA A 153 10.76 3.25 -0.19
CA ALA A 153 11.09 4.32 0.76
C ALA A 153 12.57 4.36 1.17
N SER A 154 13.41 3.44 0.68
CA SER A 154 14.80 3.30 1.14
C SER A 154 15.69 2.57 0.15
N VAL A 155 16.95 2.99 0.05
CA VAL A 155 18.01 2.24 -0.61
C VAL A 155 18.91 1.67 0.48
N HIS A 156 19.11 0.35 0.43
CA HIS A 156 19.97 -0.35 1.36
C HIS A 156 21.29 -0.68 0.69
N VAL A 157 22.39 -0.45 1.39
CA VAL A 157 23.75 -0.72 0.90
C VAL A 157 24.48 -1.52 1.96
N ARG A 158 25.16 -2.59 1.55
CA ARG A 158 26.00 -3.39 2.46
C ARG A 158 27.30 -3.81 1.80
N ASP A 159 28.25 -4.18 2.64
CA ASP A 159 29.45 -4.88 2.22
C ASP A 159 29.10 -6.30 1.78
N SER A 160 29.51 -6.68 0.57
CA SER A 160 29.27 -8.03 0.02
C SER A 160 30.15 -9.11 0.65
N LYS A 161 31.26 -8.73 1.30
CA LYS A 161 32.24 -9.62 1.92
C LYS A 161 31.89 -9.92 3.38
N ASP A 162 31.25 -8.99 4.06
CA ASP A 162 30.77 -9.16 5.43
C ASP A 162 29.29 -8.80 5.55
N THR A 163 28.44 -9.77 5.20
CA THR A 163 26.98 -9.63 5.28
C THR A 163 26.43 -9.75 6.70
N THR A 164 27.29 -10.00 7.69
CA THR A 164 26.91 -10.01 9.11
C THR A 164 26.80 -8.61 9.68
N ARG A 165 27.44 -7.62 9.04
CA ARG A 165 27.31 -6.20 9.40
C ARG A 165 25.95 -5.66 9.00
N ALA A 166 25.48 -4.69 9.78
CA ALA A 166 24.26 -3.96 9.47
C ALA A 166 24.41 -3.21 8.14
N ALA A 167 23.42 -3.35 7.26
CA ALA A 167 23.33 -2.55 6.05
C ALA A 167 23.03 -1.09 6.38
N LEU A 168 23.65 -0.17 5.64
CA LEU A 168 23.25 1.23 5.63
C LEU A 168 21.90 1.36 4.93
N ALA A 169 20.99 2.17 5.48
CA ALA A 169 19.73 2.54 4.84
C ALA A 169 19.71 4.05 4.61
N VAL A 170 19.49 4.47 3.37
CA VAL A 170 19.41 5.88 2.97
C VAL A 170 18.11 6.17 2.23
N HIS A 171 17.65 7.41 2.29
CA HIS A 171 16.47 7.83 1.53
C HIS A 171 16.77 7.83 0.02
N PRO A 172 15.82 7.47 -0.86
CA PRO A 172 16.06 7.40 -2.30
C PRO A 172 16.58 8.70 -2.92
N THR A 173 16.11 9.87 -2.46
CA THR A 173 16.62 11.16 -2.97
C THR A 173 18.08 11.42 -2.63
N ALA A 174 18.51 11.03 -1.42
CA ALA A 174 19.91 11.14 -1.01
C ALA A 174 20.80 10.18 -1.81
N TRP A 175 20.30 8.97 -2.09
CA TRP A 175 20.99 8.03 -2.95
C TRP A 175 21.16 8.55 -4.38
N THR A 176 20.10 9.11 -4.98
CA THR A 176 20.19 9.73 -6.31
C THR A 176 21.24 10.83 -6.34
N ALA A 177 21.21 11.76 -5.38
CA ALA A 177 22.20 12.84 -5.30
C ALA A 177 23.63 12.31 -5.15
N PHE A 178 23.83 11.24 -4.37
CA PHE A 178 25.12 10.58 -4.23
C PHE A 178 25.61 9.97 -5.55
N ILE A 179 24.74 9.26 -6.28
CA ILE A 179 25.10 8.66 -7.57
C ILE A 179 25.42 9.73 -8.61
N GLU A 180 24.65 10.82 -8.65
CA GLU A 180 24.93 11.96 -9.52
C GLU A 180 26.28 12.59 -9.20
N PHE A 181 26.60 12.77 -7.92
CA PHE A 181 27.90 13.27 -7.48
C PHE A 181 29.05 12.31 -7.84
N ALA A 182 28.88 11.00 -7.62
CA ALA A 182 29.90 10.00 -7.86
C ALA A 182 30.13 9.68 -9.35
N ALA A 183 29.21 10.08 -10.22
CA ALA A 183 29.32 9.94 -11.67
C ALA A 183 30.08 11.10 -12.36
N LEU A 184 30.44 12.14 -11.60
CA LEU A 184 31.31 13.24 -12.04
C LEU A 184 32.79 12.87 -11.90
#